data_AF-A0A0P1G2P4-F1
#
_entry.id   AF-A0A0P1G2P4-F1
#
_cell.length_a   1.000
_cell.length_b   1.000
_cell.length_c   1.000
_cell.angle_alpha   90.00
_cell.angle_beta   90.00
_cell.angle_gamma   90.00
#
_symmetry.space_group_name_H-M   'P 1'
#
loop_
_entity.id
_entity.type
_entity.pdbx_description
1 polymer ?
#
loop_
_entity_poly.entity_id
_entity_poly.type
_entity_poly.pdbx_seq_one_letter_code
_entity_poly.pdbx_strand_id
1 'polypeptide(L)'
;MSNSEVSTASYGTAVALCGVFGVLGLHHFYLRNFVHGFIDLGLAVLFFVLLFSGHIGLAYLALLVDGLHTIVMFYLLITEQARDGAGRLVKLK
;
A
#
# COMPACT_ATOMS: atom_id res chain seq x y z
N MET A 1 -3.98 25.28 1.62
CA MET A 1 -3.85 23.96 0.96
C MET A 1 -3.26 24.21 -0.42
N SER A 2 -2.20 23.51 -0.83
CA SER A 2 -1.65 23.69 -2.17
C SER A 2 -2.63 23.14 -3.21
N ASN A 3 -3.03 23.98 -4.17
CA ASN A 3 -3.84 23.59 -5.35
C ASN A 3 -3.02 22.78 -6.37
N SER A 4 -2.03 22.01 -5.92
CA SER A 4 -1.21 21.21 -6.84
C SER A 4 -1.90 19.88 -7.11
N GLU A 5 -2.16 19.57 -8.38
CA GLU A 5 -2.70 18.27 -8.80
C GLU A 5 -1.69 17.12 -8.61
N VAL A 6 -0.41 17.47 -8.44
CA VAL A 6 0.71 16.54 -8.23
C VAL A 6 1.10 16.51 -6.75
N SER A 7 1.37 15.29 -6.26
CA SER A 7 1.82 15.04 -4.89
C SER A 7 3.23 15.58 -4.65
N THR A 8 3.51 15.95 -3.40
CA THR A 8 4.87 16.32 -2.97
C THR A 8 5.75 15.10 -2.71
N ALA A 9 5.16 13.90 -2.60
CA ALA A 9 5.87 12.65 -2.36
C ALA A 9 6.79 12.30 -3.54
N SER A 10 7.94 11.69 -3.24
CA SER A 10 8.87 11.19 -4.25
C SER A 10 8.29 9.93 -4.90
N TYR A 11 8.14 9.95 -6.21
CA TYR A 11 7.71 8.79 -7.01
C TYR A 11 8.60 7.56 -6.75
N GLY A 12 9.93 7.73 -6.87
CA GLY A 12 10.87 6.63 -6.69
C GLY A 12 10.80 6.02 -5.29
N THR A 13 10.61 6.85 -4.26
CA THR A 13 10.44 6.37 -2.88
C THR A 13 9.11 5.63 -2.72
N ALA A 14 8.02 6.13 -3.30
CA ALA A 14 6.72 5.46 -3.24
C ALA A 14 6.77 4.09 -3.92
N VAL A 15 7.38 3.98 -5.10
CA VAL A 15 7.58 2.72 -5.83
C VAL A 15 8.47 1.76 -5.02
N ALA A 16 9.61 2.23 -4.49
CA ALA A 16 10.51 1.40 -3.70
C ALA A 16 9.86 0.86 -2.43
N LEU A 17 9.12 1.72 -1.70
CA LEU A 17 8.38 1.30 -0.51
C LEU A 17 7.27 0.30 -0.86
N CYS A 18 6.56 0.49 -1.98
CA CYS A 18 5.53 -0.44 -2.42
C CYS A 18 6.12 -1.78 -2.84
N GLY A 19 7.29 -1.80 -3.48
CA GLY A 19 7.94 -3.03 -3.94
C GLY A 19 8.52 -3.87 -2.80
N VAL A 20 9.13 -3.24 -1.79
CA VAL A 20 9.78 -3.96 -0.68
C VAL A 20 8.82 -4.20 0.50
N PHE A 21 7.95 -3.23 0.79
CA PHE A 21 7.09 -3.21 1.98
C PHE A 21 5.61 -3.05 1.63
N GLY A 22 5.21 -3.44 0.42
CA GLY A 22 3.84 -3.31 -0.09
C GLY A 22 2.81 -3.95 0.83
N VAL A 23 3.02 -5.24 1.17
CA VAL A 23 2.16 -6.03 2.06
C VAL A 23 2.08 -5.47 3.48
N LEU A 24 3.09 -4.71 3.92
CA LEU A 24 3.03 -4.04 5.24
C LEU A 24 2.31 -2.68 5.18
N GLY A 25 1.94 -2.21 3.99
CA GLY A 25 1.26 -0.92 3.80
C GLY A 25 2.13 0.32 3.96
N LEU A 26 3.46 0.20 4.10
CA LEU A 26 4.35 1.35 4.40
C LEU A 26 4.28 2.46 3.33
N HIS A 27 4.03 2.07 2.08
CA HIS A 27 3.85 3.00 0.97
C HIS A 27 2.61 3.89 1.15
N HIS A 28 1.52 3.41 1.74
CA HIS A 28 0.34 4.24 2.02
C HIS A 28 0.59 5.25 3.13
N PHE A 29 1.34 4.89 4.17
CA PHE A 29 1.75 5.84 5.21
C PHE A 29 2.62 6.95 4.63
N TYR A 30 3.56 6.61 3.75
CA TYR A 30 4.39 7.58 3.04
C TYR A 30 3.55 8.52 2.16
N LEU A 31 2.55 7.97 1.45
CA LEU A 31 1.59 8.72 0.65
C LEU A 31 0.50 9.42 1.48
N ARG A 32 0.58 9.37 2.81
CA ARG A 32 -0.38 9.99 3.74
C ARG A 32 -1.81 9.44 3.59
N ASN A 33 -1.98 8.26 3.00
CA ASN A 33 -3.23 7.53 2.91
C ASN A 33 -3.35 6.55 4.10
N PHE A 34 -3.51 7.11 5.30
CA PHE A 34 -3.44 6.34 6.54
C PHE A 34 -4.48 5.22 6.63
N VAL A 35 -5.66 5.39 6.05
CA VAL A 35 -6.72 4.38 6.06
C VAL A 35 -6.26 3.09 5.38
N HIS A 36 -5.71 3.19 4.16
CA HIS A 36 -5.20 2.02 3.45
C HIS A 36 -3.97 1.43 4.15
N GLY A 37 -3.09 2.28 4.70
CA GLY A 37 -1.94 1.80 5.48
C GLY A 37 -2.33 0.97 6.70
N PHE A 38 -3.38 1.36 7.43
CA PHE A 38 -3.89 0.56 8.55
C PHE A 38 -4.61 -0.72 8.10
N ILE A 39 -5.27 -0.71 6.94
CA ILE A 39 -5.89 -1.92 6.38
C ILE A 39 -4.81 -2.96 6.04
N ASP A 40 -3.78 -2.56 5.31
CA ASP A 40 -2.67 -3.46 4.93
C ASP A 40 -1.93 -3.96 6.19
N LEU A 41 -1.59 -3.07 7.13
CA LEU A 41 -0.97 -3.47 8.39
C LEU A 41 -1.88 -4.44 9.20
N GLY A 42 -3.19 -4.19 9.19
CA GLY A 42 -4.18 -5.05 9.82
C GLY A 42 -4.25 -6.43 9.18
N LEU A 43 -4.22 -6.52 7.85
CA LEU A 43 -4.17 -7.77 7.10
C LEU A 43 -2.88 -8.55 7.37
N ALA A 44 -1.74 -7.86 7.41
CA ALA A 44 -0.45 -8.46 7.77
C ALA A 44 -0.46 -9.02 9.21
N VAL A 45 -0.99 -8.27 10.19
CA VAL A 45 -1.15 -8.75 11.57
C VAL A 45 -2.10 -9.94 11.64
N LEU A 46 -3.25 -9.85 10.94
CA LEU A 46 -4.24 -10.91 10.87
C LEU A 46 -3.65 -12.20 10.28
N PHE A 47 -2.81 -12.09 9.25
CA PHE A 47 -2.06 -13.23 8.69
C PHE A 47 -1.26 -13.95 9.78
N PHE A 48 -0.44 -13.25 10.55
CA PHE A 48 0.35 -13.87 11.61
C PHE A 48 -0.52 -14.48 12.71
N VAL A 49 -1.57 -13.77 13.15
CA VAL A 49 -2.50 -14.28 14.17
C VAL A 49 -3.15 -15.58 13.71
N LEU A 50 -3.66 -15.64 12.47
CA LEU A 50 -4.29 -16.85 11.91
C LEU A 50 -3.28 -17.97 11.70
N LEU A 51 -2.07 -17.65 11.25
CA LEU A 51 -0.98 -18.60 11.05
C LEU A 51 -0.61 -19.31 12.36
N PHE A 52 -0.37 -18.55 13.43
CA PHE A 52 -0.04 -19.11 14.75
C PHE A 52 -1.23 -19.79 15.44
N SER A 53 -2.46 -19.43 15.07
CA SER A 53 -3.69 -20.10 15.55
C SER A 53 -4.04 -21.37 14.75
N GLY A 54 -3.20 -21.79 13.80
CA GLY A 54 -3.42 -23.00 12.98
C GLY A 54 -4.47 -22.86 11.87
N HIS A 55 -5.02 -21.66 11.64
CA HIS A 55 -6.03 -21.40 10.62
C HIS A 55 -5.37 -21.09 9.27
N ILE A 56 -4.58 -22.05 8.77
CA ILE A 56 -3.67 -21.87 7.62
C ILE A 56 -4.38 -21.34 6.37
N GLY A 57 -5.57 -21.87 6.06
CA GLY A 57 -6.33 -21.44 4.87
C GLY A 57 -6.75 -19.96 4.94
N LEU A 58 -7.22 -19.50 6.10
CA LEU A 58 -7.61 -18.10 6.30
C LEU A 58 -6.39 -17.18 6.35
N ALA A 59 -5.26 -17.65 6.89
CA ALA A 59 -4.00 -16.90 6.86
C ALA A 59 -3.60 -16.61 5.40
N TYR A 60 -3.48 -17.65 4.56
CA TYR A 60 -3.13 -17.45 3.16
C TYR A 60 -4.16 -16.62 2.38
N LEU A 61 -5.45 -16.69 2.73
CA LEU A 61 -6.45 -15.80 2.16
C LEU A 61 -6.17 -14.33 2.50
N ALA A 62 -5.86 -14.01 3.76
CA ALA A 62 -5.50 -12.66 4.18
C ALA A 62 -4.26 -12.15 3.43
N LEU A 63 -3.22 -12.98 3.33
CA LEU A 63 -2.00 -12.67 2.58
C LEU A 63 -2.28 -12.46 1.09
N LEU A 64 -3.17 -13.26 0.49
CA LEU A 64 -3.53 -13.14 -0.92
C LEU A 64 -4.29 -11.85 -1.21
N VAL A 65 -5.24 -11.46 -0.34
CA VAL A 65 -5.97 -10.20 -0.49
C VAL A 65 -5.02 -9.00 -0.43
N ASP A 66 -4.13 -8.99 0.56
CA ASP A 66 -3.13 -7.93 0.74
C ASP A 66 -2.11 -7.90 -0.42
N GLY A 67 -1.63 -9.07 -0.84
CA GLY A 67 -0.74 -9.21 -2.00
C GLY A 67 -1.37 -8.72 -3.30
N LEU A 68 -2.66 -9.04 -3.55
CA LEU A 68 -3.37 -8.52 -4.71
C LEU A 68 -3.53 -7.01 -4.67
N HIS A 69 -3.91 -6.45 -3.52
CA HIS A 69 -3.98 -5.00 -3.33
C HIS A 69 -2.62 -4.33 -3.58
N THR A 70 -1.54 -4.91 -3.05
CA THR A 70 -0.16 -4.46 -3.29
C THR A 70 0.19 -4.47 -4.78
N ILE A 71 -0.14 -5.54 -5.52
CA ILE A 71 0.12 -5.63 -6.96
C ILE A 71 -0.65 -4.55 -7.73
N VAL A 72 -1.92 -4.33 -7.40
CA VAL A 72 -2.74 -3.28 -8.01
C VAL A 72 -2.15 -1.90 -7.72
N MET A 73 -1.80 -1.61 -6.47
CA MET A 73 -1.19 -0.34 -6.08
C MET A 73 0.18 -0.14 -6.75
N PHE A 74 0.98 -1.18 -6.87
CA PHE A 74 2.26 -1.13 -7.56
C PHE A 74 2.07 -0.81 -9.05
N TYR A 75 1.12 -1.46 -9.72
CA TYR A 75 0.76 -1.15 -11.10
C TYR A 75 0.29 0.31 -11.27
N LEU A 76 -0.57 0.79 -10.36
CA LEU A 76 -1.05 2.17 -10.38
C LEU A 76 0.08 3.19 -10.14
N LEU A 77 1.06 2.86 -9.30
CA LEU A 77 2.26 3.67 -9.12
C LEU A 77 3.07 3.72 -10.42
N ILE A 78 3.39 2.58 -11.02
CA ILE A 78 4.18 2.52 -12.27
C ILE A 78 3.49 3.24 -13.45
N THR A 79 2.16 3.20 -13.51
CA THR A 79 1.36 3.91 -14.54
C THR A 79 1.05 5.36 -14.17
N GLU A 80 1.62 5.87 -13.07
CA GLU A 80 1.41 7.23 -12.55
C GLU A 80 -0.07 7.60 -12.29
N GLN A 81 -0.92 6.59 -12.05
CA GLN A 81 -2.34 6.75 -11.73
C GLN A 81 -2.61 6.73 -10.22
N ALA A 82 -1.63 6.32 -9.42
CA ALA A 82 -1.75 6.31 -7.97
C ALA A 82 -1.89 7.73 -7.40
N ARG A 83 -2.75 7.86 -6.38
CA ARG A 83 -3.03 9.11 -5.69
C ARG A 83 -2.60 9.03 -4.23
N ASP A 84 -2.13 10.16 -3.72
CA ASP A 84 -1.83 10.32 -2.31
C ASP A 84 -3.12 10.48 -1.47
N GLY A 85 -2.99 10.51 -0.14
CA GLY A 85 -4.13 10.61 0.77
C GLY A 85 -4.96 11.91 0.66
N ALA A 86 -4.52 12.88 -0.14
CA ALA A 86 -5.29 14.08 -0.47
C ALA A 86 -5.78 14.10 -1.93
N GLY A 87 -5.67 12.97 -2.65
CA GLY A 87 -6.15 12.81 -4.01
C GLY A 87 -5.20 13.30 -5.11
N ARG A 88 -3.96 13.71 -4.77
CA ARG A 88 -2.99 14.23 -5.76
C ARG A 88 -2.22 13.08 -6.42
N LEU A 89 -1.93 13.20 -7.71
CA LEU A 89 -1.21 12.17 -8.47
C LEU A 89 0.26 12.08 -8.06
N VAL A 90 0.77 10.87 -7.91
CA VAL A 90 2.19 10.59 -7.66
C VAL A 90 2.88 10.37 -9.01
N LYS A 91 3.74 11.32 -9.42
CA LYS A 91 4.38 11.32 -10.74
C LYS A 91 5.88 11.43 -10.66
N LEU A 92 6.57 10.89 -11.67
CA LEU A 92 7.99 11.15 -11.87
C LEU A 92 8.20 12.65 -12.12
N LYS A 93 9.21 13.24 -11.46
CA LYS A 93 9.57 14.65 -11.62
C LYS A 93 10.69 14.81 -12.62
#